data_AF-A0A928D2A5-F1
#
_entry.id   AF-A0A928D2A5-F1
#
_cell.length_a   1.000
_cell.length_b   1.000
_cell.length_c   1.000
_cell.angle_alpha   90.00
_cell.angle_beta   90.00
_cell.angle_gamma   90.00
#
_symmetry.space_group_name_H-M   'P 1'
#
loop_
_entity.id
_entity.type
_entity.pdbx_description
1 polymer ?
#
loop_
_entity_poly.entity_id
_entity_poly.type
_entity_poly.pdbx_seq_one_letter_code
_entity_poly.pdbx_strand_id
1 'polypeptide(L)'
;MRTLPEPFQNHRILGTHRFEMTPFHFKGELYLLENFCDYDVADYTFDEYPPHTKEDGFLIRRLSDDKVISRVCGVYFATAYAMPNRVYAFGSVVEEDSEKTLHRIVRFETEDLINWSEPIEVYEAAPGCRVFNTSFAWDGEKFVGVYETDTPENLYK
;
A
#
# COMPACT_ATOMS: atom_id res chain seq x y z
N MET A 1 2.07 -31.96 9.42
CA MET A 1 2.01 -31.37 8.05
C MET A 1 0.59 -30.86 7.86
N ARG A 2 0.37 -29.53 7.91
CA ARG A 2 -0.96 -28.95 7.64
C ARG A 2 -1.06 -28.78 6.13
N THR A 3 -1.84 -29.63 5.47
CA THR A 3 -2.29 -29.40 4.11
C THR A 3 -3.18 -28.16 4.11
N LEU A 4 -2.99 -27.28 3.14
CA LEU A 4 -3.96 -26.21 2.88
C LEU A 4 -5.32 -26.90 2.58
N PRO A 5 -6.40 -26.60 3.32
CA PRO A 5 -7.68 -27.24 3.11
C PRO A 5 -8.32 -26.66 1.85
N GLU A 6 -8.84 -27.54 0.98
CA GLU A 6 -9.66 -27.23 -0.20
C GLU A 6 -8.96 -26.36 -1.29
N PRO A 7 -9.38 -26.41 -2.57
CA PRO A 7 -8.87 -25.49 -3.58
C PRO A 7 -9.21 -24.04 -3.20
N PHE A 8 -8.30 -23.10 -3.51
CA PHE A 8 -8.61 -21.67 -3.40
C PHE A 8 -9.86 -21.35 -4.21
N GLN A 9 -10.94 -20.99 -3.52
CA GLN A 9 -12.18 -20.55 -4.17
C GLN A 9 -12.11 -19.05 -4.38
N ASN A 10 -12.24 -18.61 -5.64
CA ASN A 10 -12.43 -17.20 -5.93
C ASN A 10 -13.81 -16.77 -5.38
N HIS A 11 -13.82 -15.88 -4.39
CA HIS A 11 -15.05 -15.41 -3.76
C HIS A 11 -15.77 -14.35 -4.59
N ARG A 12 -15.04 -13.48 -5.30
CA ARG A 12 -15.58 -12.41 -6.15
C ARG A 12 -14.49 -11.73 -6.99
N ILE A 13 -14.90 -11.17 -8.12
CA ILE A 13 -14.14 -10.15 -8.87
C ILE A 13 -14.63 -8.79 -8.38
N LEU A 14 -13.71 -7.96 -7.87
CA LEU A 14 -14.06 -6.67 -7.25
C LEU A 14 -14.36 -5.56 -8.27
N GLY A 15 -14.09 -5.80 -9.56
CA GLY A 15 -14.27 -4.80 -10.61
C GLY A 15 -13.40 -3.55 -10.44
N THR A 16 -12.42 -3.59 -9.52
CA THR A 16 -11.47 -2.49 -9.33
C THR A 16 -10.51 -2.44 -10.50
N HIS A 17 -10.22 -1.23 -10.95
CA HIS A 17 -9.39 -0.99 -12.13
C HIS A 17 -7.90 -1.11 -11.82
N ARG A 18 -7.53 -1.44 -10.57
CA ARG A 18 -6.17 -1.51 -10.08
C ARG A 18 -5.97 -2.77 -9.25
N PHE A 19 -4.85 -3.43 -9.51
CA PHE A 19 -4.58 -4.81 -9.14
C PHE A 19 -3.87 -4.97 -7.79
N GLU A 20 -3.43 -3.86 -7.19
CA GLU A 20 -2.50 -3.85 -6.07
C GLU A 20 -3.26 -3.71 -4.76
N MET A 21 -3.37 -4.85 -4.06
CA MET A 21 -4.23 -4.98 -2.89
C MET A 21 -3.54 -5.80 -1.82
N THR A 22 -3.79 -5.46 -0.56
CA THR A 22 -3.35 -6.28 0.58
C THR A 22 -4.54 -6.72 1.41
N PRO A 23 -4.92 -8.03 1.39
CA PRO A 23 -5.93 -8.54 2.30
C PRO A 23 -5.37 -8.66 3.71
N PHE A 24 -6.16 -8.31 4.73
CA PHE A 24 -5.76 -8.46 6.12
C PHE A 24 -6.96 -8.71 7.05
N HIS A 25 -6.73 -9.46 8.12
CA HIS A 25 -7.72 -9.65 9.19
C HIS A 25 -7.44 -8.69 10.34
N PHE A 26 -8.47 -8.01 10.82
CA PHE A 26 -8.37 -7.14 11.99
C PHE A 26 -9.64 -7.24 12.83
N LYS A 27 -9.50 -7.43 14.15
CA LYS A 27 -10.64 -7.53 15.09
C LYS A 27 -11.74 -8.53 14.65
N GLY A 28 -11.32 -9.66 14.05
CA GLY A 28 -12.22 -10.73 13.62
C GLY A 28 -12.91 -10.51 12.27
N GLU A 29 -12.60 -9.43 11.57
CA GLU A 29 -13.20 -9.07 10.29
C GLU A 29 -12.13 -9.07 9.18
N LEU A 30 -12.53 -9.42 7.95
CA LEU A 30 -11.65 -9.40 6.77
C LEU A 30 -11.78 -8.08 6.03
N TYR A 31 -10.65 -7.43 5.80
CA TYR A 31 -10.53 -6.18 5.10
C TYR A 31 -9.59 -6.31 3.91
N LEU A 32 -9.68 -5.31 3.04
CA LEU A 32 -8.81 -5.14 1.90
C LEU A 32 -8.28 -3.71 1.90
N LEU A 33 -6.96 -3.56 1.88
CA LEU A 33 -6.34 -2.31 1.46
C LEU A 33 -6.30 -2.31 -0.07
N GLU A 34 -6.92 -1.31 -0.68
CA GLU A 34 -7.02 -1.15 -2.14
C GLU A 34 -6.27 0.11 -2.56
N ASN A 35 -5.25 -0.02 -3.40
CA ASN A 35 -4.56 1.14 -3.95
C ASN A 35 -5.39 1.80 -5.04
N PHE A 36 -5.38 3.13 -5.05
CA PHE A 36 -6.00 3.94 -6.09
C PHE A 36 -5.08 5.08 -6.51
N CYS A 37 -5.20 5.51 -7.77
CA CYS A 37 -4.64 6.79 -8.22
C CYS A 37 -5.77 7.65 -8.75
N ASP A 38 -5.58 8.96 -8.67
CA ASP A 38 -6.56 9.97 -9.01
C ASP A 38 -6.57 10.26 -10.52
N TYR A 39 -6.95 9.26 -11.30
CA TYR A 39 -7.16 9.41 -12.73
C TYR A 39 -8.22 8.46 -13.26
N ASP A 40 -8.95 8.88 -14.29
CA ASP A 40 -9.92 8.04 -14.99
C ASP A 40 -9.17 7.07 -15.91
N VAL A 41 -9.40 5.77 -15.73
CA VAL A 41 -8.77 4.73 -16.54
C VAL A 41 -9.29 4.76 -17.99
N ALA A 42 -10.47 5.32 -18.23
CA ALA A 42 -11.00 5.51 -19.58
C ALA A 42 -10.21 6.54 -20.40
N ASP A 43 -9.45 7.42 -19.74
CA ASP A 43 -8.74 8.52 -20.38
C ASP A 43 -7.33 8.12 -20.89
N TYR A 44 -6.88 6.88 -20.66
CA TYR A 44 -5.51 6.45 -20.99
C TYR A 44 -5.44 5.28 -21.97
N THR A 45 -4.45 5.35 -22.86
CA THR A 45 -4.05 4.23 -23.70
C THR A 45 -3.18 3.26 -22.90
N PHE A 46 -3.17 1.97 -23.27
CA PHE A 46 -2.52 0.89 -22.50
C PHE A 46 -1.02 1.13 -22.19
N ASP A 47 -0.35 2.01 -22.95
CA ASP A 47 1.08 2.29 -22.84
C ASP A 47 1.40 3.63 -22.13
N GLU A 48 0.39 4.38 -21.68
CA GLU A 48 0.55 5.68 -21.01
C GLU A 48 0.00 5.62 -19.59
N TYR A 49 0.88 5.44 -18.60
CA TYR A 49 0.51 5.65 -17.20
C TYR A 49 0.63 7.14 -16.86
N PRO A 50 -0.44 7.79 -16.39
CA PRO A 50 -0.33 9.16 -15.92
C PRO A 50 0.62 9.27 -14.73
N PRO A 51 1.20 10.47 -14.51
CA PRO A 51 2.03 10.70 -13.35
C PRO A 51 1.23 10.49 -12.07
N HIS A 52 1.89 9.92 -11.06
CA HIS A 52 1.35 9.85 -9.71
C HIS A 52 1.14 11.24 -9.13
N THR A 53 0.03 11.43 -8.42
CA THR A 53 -0.30 12.68 -7.76
C THR A 53 -0.50 12.49 -6.27
N LYS A 54 -0.47 13.57 -5.49
CA LYS A 54 -0.77 13.52 -4.05
C LYS A 54 -2.18 13.02 -3.73
N GLU A 55 -3.07 12.99 -4.72
CA GLU A 55 -4.43 12.47 -4.56
C GLU A 55 -4.48 10.94 -4.67
N ASP A 56 -3.40 10.31 -5.14
CA ASP A 56 -3.21 8.86 -5.09
C ASP A 56 -3.12 8.37 -3.64
N GLY A 57 -3.48 7.11 -3.41
CA GLY A 57 -3.47 6.57 -2.07
C GLY A 57 -4.07 5.19 -1.95
N PHE A 58 -4.68 4.93 -0.79
CA PHE A 58 -5.37 3.68 -0.53
C PHE A 58 -6.73 3.86 0.14
N LEU A 59 -7.59 2.87 -0.07
CA LEU A 59 -8.86 2.68 0.59
C LEU A 59 -8.78 1.48 1.53
N ILE A 60 -9.52 1.52 2.63
CA ILE A 60 -9.83 0.30 3.38
C ILE A 60 -11.25 -0.11 3.09
N ARG A 61 -11.44 -1.31 2.54
CA ARG A 61 -12.74 -1.92 2.31
C ARG A 61 -12.98 -3.05 3.28
N ARG A 62 -14.14 -3.06 3.92
CA ARG A 62 -14.63 -4.21 4.68
C ARG A 62 -15.33 -5.19 3.74
N LEU A 63 -14.97 -6.47 3.80
CA LEU A 63 -15.48 -7.44 2.82
C LEU A 63 -16.86 -8.00 3.17
N SER A 64 -17.27 -8.02 4.43
CA SER A 64 -18.60 -8.52 4.82
C SER A 64 -19.77 -7.74 4.22
N ASP A 65 -19.61 -6.43 4.03
CA ASP A 65 -20.66 -5.53 3.53
C ASP A 65 -20.22 -4.61 2.40
N ASP A 66 -19.04 -4.86 1.83
CA ASP A 66 -18.44 -4.11 0.72
C ASP A 66 -18.26 -2.61 0.97
N LYS A 67 -18.21 -2.19 2.24
CA LYS A 67 -18.13 -0.78 2.60
C LYS A 67 -16.69 -0.27 2.60
N VAL A 68 -16.46 0.87 1.95
CA VAL A 68 -15.24 1.66 2.14
C VAL A 68 -15.30 2.37 3.49
N ILE A 69 -14.32 2.09 4.35
CA ILE A 69 -14.23 2.53 5.75
C ILE A 69 -13.33 3.76 5.87
N SER A 70 -12.24 3.81 5.11
CA SER A 70 -11.32 4.95 5.09
C SER A 70 -10.69 5.14 3.72
N ARG A 71 -10.19 6.35 3.52
CA ARG A 71 -9.39 6.79 2.38
C ARG A 71 -8.21 7.59 2.92
N VAL A 72 -7.01 7.25 2.49
CA VAL A 72 -5.76 7.96 2.80
C VAL A 72 -5.09 8.29 1.48
N CYS A 73 -4.63 9.53 1.32
CA CYS A 73 -3.95 10.02 0.11
C CYS A 73 -2.47 10.31 0.39
N GLY A 74 -1.71 10.65 -0.66
CA GLY A 74 -0.31 11.07 -0.58
C GLY A 74 0.68 9.92 -0.68
N VAL A 75 0.23 8.72 -1.06
CA VAL A 75 1.11 7.55 -1.20
C VAL A 75 0.80 6.70 -2.41
N TYR A 76 1.85 6.07 -2.92
CA TYR A 76 1.83 5.06 -3.95
C TYR A 76 2.15 3.68 -3.35
N PHE A 77 1.46 2.66 -3.86
CA PHE A 77 1.66 1.25 -3.52
C PHE A 77 1.74 1.03 -2.00
N ALA A 78 0.62 1.25 -1.33
CA ALA A 78 0.48 0.96 0.07
C ALA A 78 0.24 -0.54 0.32
N THR A 79 0.84 -1.06 1.38
CA THR A 79 0.60 -2.42 1.89
C THR A 79 0.22 -2.41 3.36
N ALA A 80 -0.71 -3.27 3.74
CA ALA A 80 -1.22 -3.35 5.12
C ALA A 80 -0.58 -4.49 5.90
N TYR A 81 -0.27 -4.24 7.17
CA TYR A 81 0.10 -5.27 8.14
C TYR A 81 -0.74 -5.10 9.41
N ALA A 82 -1.47 -6.15 9.79
CA ALA A 82 -2.33 -6.15 10.97
C ALA A 82 -1.66 -6.86 12.15
N MET A 83 -1.56 -6.13 13.27
CA MET A 83 -1.26 -6.65 14.60
C MET A 83 -2.56 -6.74 15.42
N PRO A 84 -2.59 -7.46 16.55
CA PRO A 84 -3.83 -7.69 17.32
C PRO A 84 -4.67 -6.44 17.61
N ASN A 85 -4.02 -5.30 17.89
CA ASN A 85 -4.69 -4.06 18.29
C ASN A 85 -4.43 -2.88 17.34
N ARG A 86 -3.63 -3.05 16.29
CA ARG A 86 -3.18 -1.97 15.43
C ARG A 86 -2.97 -2.45 14.01
N VAL A 87 -3.30 -1.60 13.05
CA VAL A 87 -2.97 -1.81 11.64
C VAL A 87 -1.97 -0.77 11.21
N TYR A 88 -0.99 -1.23 10.45
CA TYR A 88 0.03 -0.41 9.82
C TYR A 88 -0.20 -0.42 8.32
N ALA A 89 -0.06 0.72 7.67
CA ALA A 89 -0.01 0.82 6.22
C ALA A 89 1.32 1.47 5.83
N PHE A 90 2.07 0.84 4.92
CA PHE A 90 3.35 1.35 4.45
C PHE A 90 3.23 1.67 2.98
N GLY A 91 3.72 2.83 2.53
CA GLY A 91 3.67 3.23 1.13
C GLY A 91 4.76 4.25 0.79
N SER A 92 5.02 4.40 -0.51
CA SER A 92 5.99 5.38 -1.00
C SER A 92 5.32 6.75 -1.13
N VAL A 93 5.96 7.82 -0.68
CA VAL A 93 5.37 9.16 -0.68
C VAL A 93 5.22 9.68 -2.11
N VAL A 94 4.07 10.27 -2.42
CA VAL A 94 3.87 11.02 -3.66
C VAL A 94 3.86 12.51 -3.34
N GLU A 95 4.77 13.25 -3.95
CA GLU A 95 4.97 14.69 -3.78
C GLU A 95 4.52 15.45 -5.05
N GLU A 96 4.30 16.76 -4.92
CA GLU A 96 4.10 17.61 -6.10
C GLU A 96 5.39 17.76 -6.92
N ASP A 97 6.54 17.69 -6.25
CA ASP A 97 7.86 17.73 -6.87
C ASP A 97 8.23 16.34 -7.39
N SER A 98 8.21 16.16 -8.71
CA SER A 98 8.47 14.87 -9.36
C SER A 98 9.86 14.29 -9.07
N GLU A 99 10.84 15.11 -8.69
CA GLU A 99 12.18 14.64 -8.30
C GLU A 99 12.20 14.04 -6.89
N LYS A 100 11.21 14.39 -6.05
CA LYS A 100 11.06 13.91 -4.66
C LYS A 100 9.97 12.84 -4.50
N THR A 101 9.10 12.72 -5.50
CA THR A 101 8.09 11.68 -5.58
C THR A 101 8.76 10.31 -5.60
N LEU A 102 8.23 9.40 -4.77
CA LEU A 102 8.75 8.05 -4.58
C LEU A 102 10.18 8.03 -4.01
N HIS A 103 10.58 9.03 -3.23
CA HIS A 103 11.91 9.05 -2.59
C HIS A 103 11.92 8.48 -1.17
N ARG A 104 10.74 8.41 -0.55
CA ARG A 104 10.59 8.10 0.87
C ARG A 104 9.51 7.05 1.05
N ILE A 105 9.70 6.18 2.04
CA ILE A 105 8.66 5.26 2.51
C ILE A 105 8.15 5.79 3.85
N VAL A 106 6.83 5.88 3.95
CA VAL A 106 6.15 6.27 5.18
C VAL A 106 5.29 5.13 5.69
N ARG A 107 4.98 5.22 6.98
CA ARG A 107 4.07 4.33 7.68
C ARG A 107 2.95 5.15 8.31
N PHE A 108 1.72 4.71 8.09
CA PHE A 108 0.53 5.15 8.80
C PHE A 108 0.12 4.08 9.80
N GLU A 109 -0.53 4.51 10.88
CA GLU A 109 -1.02 3.60 11.91
C GLU A 109 -2.46 3.92 12.29
N THR A 110 -3.23 2.90 12.64
CA THR A 110 -4.59 3.06 13.13
C THR A 110 -4.98 1.94 14.10
N GLU A 111 -5.85 2.24 15.05
CA GLU A 111 -6.45 1.25 15.96
C GLU A 111 -7.92 0.94 15.59
N ASP A 112 -8.52 1.71 14.68
CA ASP A 112 -9.95 1.65 14.35
C ASP A 112 -10.26 1.64 12.84
N LEU A 113 -9.23 1.71 11.98
CA LEU A 113 -9.32 1.79 10.52
C LEU A 113 -9.97 3.08 9.98
N ILE A 114 -10.29 4.04 10.85
CA ILE A 114 -10.96 5.30 10.50
C ILE A 114 -9.99 6.45 10.72
N ASN A 115 -9.41 6.52 11.91
CA ASN A 115 -8.46 7.55 12.31
C ASN A 115 -7.06 7.01 12.08
N TRP A 116 -6.37 7.58 11.09
CA TRP A 116 -4.99 7.27 10.77
C TRP A 116 -4.06 8.32 11.37
N SER A 117 -2.87 7.90 11.77
CA SER A 117 -1.80 8.82 12.14
C SER A 117 -1.40 9.69 10.94
N GLU A 118 -0.73 10.80 11.23
CA GLU A 118 0.13 11.45 10.23
C GLU A 118 1.17 10.45 9.68
N PRO A 119 1.66 10.64 8.45
CA PRO A 119 2.68 9.77 7.88
C PRO A 119 3.98 9.85 8.69
N ILE A 120 4.49 8.70 9.12
CA ILE A 120 5.77 8.58 9.81
C ILE A 120 6.79 8.04 8.83
N GLU A 121 7.83 8.81 8.53
CA GLU A 121 8.92 8.35 7.67
C GLU A 121 9.65 7.17 8.29
N VAL A 122 9.87 6.12 7.49
CA VAL A 122 10.58 4.91 7.92
C VAL A 122 11.82 4.64 7.07
N TYR A 123 11.90 5.25 5.89
CA TYR A 123 13.04 5.14 4.99
C TYR A 123 13.10 6.34 4.03
N GLU A 124 14.31 6.82 3.76
CA GLU A 124 14.61 7.82 2.73
C GLU A 124 15.69 7.25 1.81
N ALA A 125 15.46 7.34 0.50
CA ALA A 125 16.39 6.85 -0.51
C ALA A 125 17.60 7.79 -0.65
N ALA A 126 18.69 7.31 -1.24
CA ALA A 126 19.81 8.18 -1.60
C ALA A 126 19.38 9.17 -2.71
N PRO A 127 19.90 10.41 -2.74
CA PRO A 127 19.52 11.42 -3.73
C PRO A 127 19.52 10.89 -5.17
N GLY A 128 18.44 11.16 -5.90
CA GLY A 128 18.25 10.71 -7.28
C GLY A 128 17.77 9.26 -7.46
N CYS A 129 17.62 8.49 -6.37
CA CYS A 129 17.02 7.15 -6.41
C CYS A 129 15.52 7.22 -6.09
N ARG A 130 14.72 6.40 -6.76
CA ARG A 130 13.33 6.17 -6.37
C ARG A 130 13.18 4.83 -5.65
N VAL A 131 12.22 4.78 -4.74
CA VAL A 131 11.74 3.60 -4.04
C VAL A 131 10.24 3.49 -4.24
N PHE A 132 9.81 2.35 -4.74
CA PHE A 132 8.42 2.09 -5.12
C PHE A 132 8.11 0.60 -4.89
N ASN A 133 6.84 0.21 -5.07
CA ASN A 133 6.37 -1.18 -4.88
C ASN A 133 6.89 -1.82 -3.60
N THR A 134 6.35 -1.38 -2.47
CA THR A 134 6.83 -1.79 -1.15
C THR A 134 6.07 -2.99 -0.61
N SER A 135 6.75 -3.86 0.14
CA SER A 135 6.10 -4.91 0.92
C SER A 135 6.80 -5.08 2.27
N PHE A 136 6.03 -5.28 3.32
CA PHE A 136 6.52 -5.36 4.69
C PHE A 136 6.02 -6.63 5.38
N ALA A 137 6.90 -7.27 6.14
CA ALA A 137 6.59 -8.39 7.00
C ALA A 137 7.14 -8.16 8.41
N TRP A 138 6.56 -8.84 9.40
CA TRP A 138 7.10 -8.87 10.76
C TRP A 138 7.91 -10.15 10.96
N ASP A 139 9.17 -10.02 11.40
CA ASP A 139 10.05 -11.17 11.65
C ASP A 139 9.90 -11.78 13.06
N GLY A 140 9.10 -11.16 13.92
CA GLY A 140 8.97 -11.52 15.34
C GLY A 140 9.45 -10.41 16.27
N GLU A 141 10.34 -9.54 15.81
CA GLU A 141 10.96 -8.46 16.59
C GLU A 141 10.83 -7.09 15.91
N LYS A 142 10.87 -7.06 14.58
CA LYS A 142 10.84 -5.84 13.77
C LYS A 142 10.13 -6.04 12.44
N PHE A 143 9.83 -4.91 11.81
CA PHE A 143 9.41 -4.90 10.42
C PHE A 143 10.62 -5.06 9.50
N VAL A 144 10.49 -5.96 8.53
CA VAL A 144 11.41 -6.14 7.42
C VAL A 144 10.68 -5.69 6.16
N GLY A 145 11.20 -4.64 5.53
CA GLY A 145 10.66 -4.09 4.29
C GLY A 145 11.51 -4.50 3.09
N VAL A 146 10.84 -4.73 1.97
CA VAL A 146 11.44 -4.80 0.64
C VAL A 146 10.78 -3.75 -0.26
N TYR A 147 11.53 -3.24 -1.22
CA TYR A 147 11.07 -2.23 -2.17
C TYR A 147 11.79 -2.42 -3.51
N GLU A 148 11.15 -1.96 -4.57
CA GLU A 148 11.78 -1.79 -5.88
C GLU A 148 12.49 -0.43 -5.96
N THR A 149 13.55 -0.36 -6.77
CA THR A 149 14.28 0.88 -7.03
C THR A 149 14.75 0.92 -8.48
N ASP A 150 14.83 2.11 -9.05
CA ASP A 150 15.28 2.33 -10.44
C ASP A 150 16.80 2.41 -10.58
N THR A 151 17.55 2.43 -9.48
CA THR A 151 18.99 2.66 -9.48
C THR A 151 19.73 1.51 -8.77
N PRO A 152 20.61 0.76 -9.47
CA PRO A 152 21.32 -0.37 -8.85
C PRO A 152 22.50 0.03 -7.95
N GLU A 153 22.96 1.29 -7.96
CA GLU A 153 24.33 1.64 -7.54
C GLU A 153 24.56 2.08 -6.08
N ASN A 154 23.57 2.08 -5.18
CA ASN A 154 23.79 2.53 -3.78
C ASN A 154 23.22 1.61 -2.70
N LEU A 155 22.97 0.33 -3.01
CA LEU A 155 22.34 -0.63 -2.08
C LEU A 155 23.18 -1.00 -0.85
N TYR A 156 24.44 -0.55 -0.74
CA TYR A 156 25.28 -0.76 0.43
C TYR A 156 26.17 0.46 0.71
N LYS A 157 25.74 1.33 1.63
CA LYS A 157 26.65 2.16 2.43
C LYS A 157 26.35 1.92 3.90
#